data_AF-A0A447QNJ2-F1
#
_entry.id   AF-A0A447QNJ2-F1
#
_cell.length_a   1.000
_cell.length_b   1.000
_cell.length_c   1.000
_cell.angle_alpha   90.00
_cell.angle_beta   90.00
_cell.angle_gamma   90.00
#
_symmetry.space_group_name_H-M   'P 1'
#
loop_
_entity.id
_entity.type
_entity.pdbx_description
1 polymer ?
#
loop_
_entity_poly.entity_id
_entity_poly.type
_entity_poly.pdbx_seq_one_letter_code
_entity_poly.pdbx_strand_id
1 'polypeptide(L)'
;MVPYGEERKVRIMPLKPVDKEQVYRLRVRPSYPEQELDKGKVRFAIGYDVLLRYLPTGEHRQGVTLSCNGRQWTLTATGNVRSELHNLVVDGRQSVGQFNVYPGHSRQLTVNRKLAFELNNKLQVYEQCQRKEP
;
A
#
# COMPACT_ATOMS: atom_id res chain seq x y z
N MET A 1 -9.02 -1.29 30.29
CA MET A 1 -8.47 -0.02 30.79
C MET A 1 -6.95 -0.15 30.79
N VAL A 2 -6.21 0.84 30.25
CA VAL A 2 -4.74 0.89 30.31
C VAL A 2 -4.38 2.06 31.23
N PRO A 3 -3.80 1.82 32.41
CA PRO A 3 -3.41 2.88 33.34
C PRO A 3 -2.34 3.81 32.76
N TYR A 4 -2.22 5.01 33.35
CA TYR A 4 -1.19 5.97 32.95
C TYR A 4 0.21 5.39 33.18
N GLY A 5 1.09 5.53 32.18
CA GLY A 5 2.45 5.00 32.22
C GLY A 5 2.55 3.48 31.98
N GLU A 6 1.43 2.77 31.81
CA GLU A 6 1.43 1.35 31.48
C GLU A 6 1.35 1.08 29.98
N GLU A 7 1.92 -0.05 29.58
CA GLU A 7 1.75 -0.62 28.24
C GLU A 7 0.94 -1.92 28.29
N ARG A 8 0.19 -2.18 27.23
CA ARG A 8 -0.50 -3.46 27.03
C ARG A 8 -0.22 -3.98 25.63
N LYS A 9 0.08 -5.28 25.53
CA LYS A 9 0.31 -5.96 24.26
C LYS A 9 -1.02 -6.29 23.59
N VAL A 10 -1.13 -5.94 22.32
CA VAL A 10 -2.22 -6.38 21.44
C VAL A 10 -1.69 -7.53 20.59
N ARG A 11 -2.33 -8.70 20.66
CA ARG A 11 -2.00 -9.85 19.83
C ARG A 11 -3.00 -9.98 18.70
N ILE A 12 -2.50 -9.92 17.46
CA ILE A 12 -3.30 -10.18 16.26
C ILE A 12 -3.03 -11.62 15.86
N MET A 13 -4.09 -12.41 15.70
CA MET A 13 -3.99 -13.81 15.26
C MET A 13 -4.73 -13.98 13.94
N PRO A 14 -4.10 -14.54 12.90
CA PRO A 14 -4.79 -14.84 11.67
C PRO A 14 -5.78 -15.99 11.90
N LEU A 15 -6.98 -15.87 11.35
CA LEU A 15 -8.01 -16.93 11.45
C LEU A 15 -7.82 -18.03 10.41
N LYS A 16 -7.34 -17.67 9.21
CA LYS A 16 -7.13 -18.58 8.07
C LYS A 16 -5.98 -18.06 7.20
N PRO A 17 -5.19 -18.93 6.55
CA PRO A 17 -4.20 -18.52 5.56
C PRO A 17 -4.87 -17.80 4.38
N VAL A 18 -4.08 -16.98 3.69
CA VAL A 18 -4.50 -16.26 2.48
C VAL A 18 -3.64 -16.69 1.29
N ASP A 19 -4.23 -16.72 0.10
CA ASP A 19 -3.51 -17.06 -1.14
C ASP A 19 -2.79 -15.85 -1.75
N LYS A 20 -3.24 -14.64 -1.41
CA LYS A 20 -2.68 -13.36 -1.87
C LYS A 20 -2.61 -12.37 -0.72
N GLU A 21 -1.66 -11.44 -0.76
CA GLU A 21 -1.50 -10.40 0.25
C GLU A 21 -2.81 -9.64 0.45
N GLN A 22 -3.26 -9.57 1.70
CA GLN A 22 -4.41 -8.78 2.11
C GLN A 22 -3.95 -7.62 3.00
N VAL A 23 -4.55 -6.45 2.77
CA VAL A 23 -4.21 -5.23 3.49
C VAL A 23 -5.34 -4.85 4.42
N TYR A 24 -5.02 -4.74 5.69
CA TYR A 24 -5.93 -4.32 6.75
C TYR A 24 -5.46 -3.02 7.37
N ARG A 25 -6.39 -2.26 7.95
CA ARG A 25 -6.06 -1.12 8.79
C ARG A 25 -6.48 -1.40 10.22
N LEU A 26 -5.50 -1.52 11.10
CA LEU A 26 -5.76 -1.56 12.54
C LEU A 26 -5.90 -0.13 13.04
N ARG A 27 -7.02 0.15 13.70
CA ARG A 27 -7.24 1.42 14.38
C ARG A 27 -7.28 1.20 15.87
N VAL A 28 -6.34 1.78 16.59
CA VAL A 28 -6.30 1.78 18.05
C VAL A 28 -6.78 3.16 18.50
N ARG A 29 -7.97 3.20 19.09
CA ARG A 29 -8.60 4.44 19.55
C ARG A 29 -8.83 4.38 21.05
N PRO A 30 -8.47 5.42 21.81
CA PRO A 30 -8.83 5.50 23.22
C PRO A 30 -10.35 5.64 23.35
N SER A 31 -10.93 4.88 24.27
CA SER A 31 -12.31 5.08 24.73
C SER A 31 -12.31 5.96 25.97
N TYR A 32 -13.13 7.00 26.00
CA TYR A 32 -13.31 7.86 27.17
C TYR A 32 -14.69 7.64 27.79
N PRO A 33 -14.83 7.79 29.10
CA PRO A 33 -16.15 7.88 29.73
C PRO A 33 -16.92 9.10 29.20
N GLU A 34 -18.23 8.94 29.07
CA GLU A 34 -19.21 9.92 28.57
C GLU A 34 -19.44 11.13 29.52
N GLN A 35 -18.49 11.45 30.39
CA GLN A 35 -18.63 12.60 31.30
C GLN A 35 -18.55 13.91 30.53
N GLU A 36 -19.50 14.80 30.84
CA GLU A 36 -19.57 16.16 30.28
C GLU A 36 -18.22 16.88 30.46
N LEU A 37 -17.82 17.56 29.40
CA LEU A 37 -16.66 18.45 29.41
C LEU A 37 -17.06 19.77 30.06
N ASP A 38 -16.29 20.22 31.06
CA ASP A 38 -16.51 21.56 31.62
C ASP A 38 -16.45 22.64 30.54
N LYS A 39 -17.31 23.66 30.67
CA LYS A 39 -17.35 24.79 29.75
C LYS A 39 -15.97 25.43 29.60
N GLY A 40 -15.55 25.62 28.35
CA GLY A 40 -14.25 26.23 28.01
C GLY A 40 -13.07 25.25 27.92
N LYS A 41 -13.25 23.95 28.18
CA LYS A 41 -12.19 22.94 28.02
C LYS A 41 -12.26 22.23 26.66
N VAL A 42 -11.09 21.82 26.16
CA VAL A 42 -10.93 21.00 24.95
C VAL A 42 -10.28 19.67 25.34
N ARG A 43 -10.81 18.55 24.82
CA ARG A 43 -10.25 17.21 25.00
C ARG A 43 -9.70 16.69 23.67
N PHE A 44 -8.44 16.27 23.67
CA PHE A 44 -7.82 15.61 22.52
C PHE A 44 -7.79 14.10 22.73
N ALA A 45 -8.14 13.36 21.68
CA ALA A 45 -8.05 11.92 21.61
C ALA A 45 -7.05 11.55 20.52
N ILE A 46 -5.97 10.88 20.88
CA ILE A 46 -4.96 10.43 19.92
C ILE A 46 -5.23 8.97 19.61
N GLY A 47 -5.65 8.71 18.37
CA GLY A 47 -5.77 7.37 17.82
C GLY A 47 -4.59 7.06 16.90
N TYR A 48 -4.25 5.78 16.80
CA TYR A 48 -3.20 5.29 15.91
C TYR A 48 -3.82 4.40 14.83
N ASP A 49 -3.54 4.72 13.58
CA ASP A 49 -3.90 3.90 12.42
C ASP A 49 -2.63 3.23 11.89
N VAL A 50 -2.61 1.89 11.86
CA VAL A 50 -1.47 1.08 11.40
C VAL A 50 -1.90 0.23 10.21
N LEU A 51 -1.05 0.18 9.19
CA LEU A 51 -1.24 -0.70 8.03
C LEU A 51 -0.74 -2.11 8.38
N LEU A 52 -1.64 -3.09 8.33
CA LEU A 52 -1.32 -4.50 8.51
C LEU A 52 -1.31 -5.18 7.15
N ARG A 53 -0.20 -5.87 6.85
CA ARG A 53 -0.02 -6.61 5.60
C ARG A 53 0.00 -8.08 5.95
N TYR A 54 -1.06 -8.79 5.58
CA TYR A 54 -1.16 -10.21 5.81
C TYR A 54 -0.69 -10.96 4.57
N LEU A 55 0.47 -11.60 4.68
CA LEU A 55 1.15 -12.26 3.56
C LEU A 55 0.72 -13.72 3.43
N PRO A 56 0.66 -14.26 2.19
CA PRO A 56 0.48 -15.69 1.97
C PRO A 56 1.68 -16.48 2.51
N THR A 57 1.45 -17.75 2.83
CA THR A 57 2.52 -18.69 3.19
C THR A 57 3.31 -19.12 1.95
N GLY A 58 4.58 -19.48 2.13
CA GLY A 58 5.44 -19.95 1.03
C GLY A 58 6.12 -18.82 0.26
N GLU A 59 6.37 -19.04 -1.03
CA GLU A 59 7.12 -18.11 -1.87
C GLU A 59 6.32 -16.83 -2.18
N HIS A 60 6.98 -15.67 -2.03
CA HIS A 60 6.42 -14.37 -2.35
C HIS A 60 6.87 -13.93 -3.74
N ARG A 61 5.93 -13.85 -4.66
CA ARG A 61 6.15 -13.47 -6.06
C ARG A 61 5.59 -12.09 -6.31
N GLN A 62 6.42 -11.20 -6.85
CA GLN A 62 6.03 -9.88 -7.35
C GLN A 62 6.02 -9.89 -8.88
N GLY A 63 5.19 -9.04 -9.46
CA GLY A 63 5.06 -8.90 -10.90
C GLY A 63 3.95 -7.92 -11.28
N VAL A 64 4.09 -7.27 -12.43
CA VAL A 64 3.04 -6.41 -12.99
C VAL A 64 2.87 -6.67 -14.47
N THR A 65 1.65 -6.47 -14.94
CA THR A 65 1.31 -6.34 -16.36
C THR A 65 0.78 -4.94 -16.61
N LEU A 66 1.00 -4.46 -17.84
CA LEU A 66 0.60 -3.13 -18.29
C LEU A 66 -0.48 -3.26 -19.37
N SER A 67 -1.56 -2.51 -19.22
CA SER A 67 -2.57 -2.31 -20.25
C SER A 67 -2.79 -0.81 -20.42
N CYS A 68 -2.90 -0.32 -21.65
CA CYS A 68 -3.04 1.11 -21.91
C CYS A 68 -4.32 1.41 -22.68
N ASN A 69 -5.02 2.46 -22.26
CA ASN A 69 -6.10 3.07 -23.00
C ASN A 69 -5.78 4.56 -23.19
N GLY A 70 -5.24 4.89 -24.37
CA GLY A 70 -4.67 6.22 -24.62
C GLY A 70 -3.59 6.57 -23.61
N ARG A 71 -3.78 7.66 -22.86
CA ARG A 71 -2.85 8.11 -21.81
C ARG A 71 -3.08 7.44 -20.45
N GLN A 72 -4.15 6.66 -20.30
CA GLN A 72 -4.46 5.98 -19.04
C GLN A 72 -3.83 4.60 -19.06
N TRP A 73 -2.72 4.46 -18.35
CA TRP A 73 -1.97 3.22 -18.26
C TRP A 73 -2.34 2.52 -16.95
N THR A 74 -2.79 1.27 -17.05
CA THR A 74 -3.24 0.44 -15.94
C THR A 74 -2.20 -0.63 -15.65
N LEU A 75 -1.70 -0.64 -14.42
CA LEU A 75 -0.82 -1.65 -13.87
C LEU A 75 -1.63 -2.63 -13.04
N THR A 76 -1.50 -3.92 -13.34
CA THR A 76 -2.16 -5.01 -12.60
C THR A 76 -1.12 -5.95 -12.04
N ALA A 77 -1.17 -6.22 -10.74
CA ALA A 77 -0.25 -7.16 -10.11
C ALA A 77 -0.53 -8.60 -10.60
N THR A 78 0.52 -9.30 -11.02
CA THR A 78 0.47 -10.72 -11.42
C THR A 78 0.97 -11.67 -10.34
N GLY A 79 1.60 -11.13 -9.30
CA GLY A 79 2.11 -11.85 -8.14
C GLY A 79 1.06 -12.22 -7.10
N ASN A 80 1.51 -12.87 -6.03
CA ASN A 80 0.70 -13.16 -4.83
C ASN A 80 0.94 -12.16 -3.70
N VAL A 81 1.95 -11.30 -3.79
CA VAL A 81 2.17 -10.16 -2.89
C VAL A 81 2.19 -8.86 -3.69
N ARG A 82 2.20 -7.72 -3.00
CA ARG A 82 2.31 -6.42 -3.67
C ARG A 82 3.58 -6.33 -4.50
N SER A 83 3.47 -5.67 -5.64
CA SER A 83 4.61 -5.29 -6.46
C SER A 83 5.01 -3.86 -6.08
N GLU A 84 6.24 -3.71 -5.58
CA GLU A 84 6.81 -2.41 -5.24
C GLU A 84 7.54 -1.84 -6.44
N LEU A 85 6.98 -0.77 -7.03
CA LEU A 85 7.62 -0.08 -8.15
C LEU A 85 8.51 1.01 -7.58
N HIS A 86 9.79 0.68 -7.44
CA HIS A 86 10.81 1.62 -6.97
C HIS A 86 11.21 2.57 -8.09
N ASN A 87 11.69 3.77 -7.72
CA ASN A 87 12.19 4.77 -8.66
C ASN A 87 11.27 5.02 -9.86
N LEU A 88 9.96 5.06 -9.62
CA LEU A 88 8.96 5.27 -10.66
C LEU A 88 9.16 6.63 -11.32
N VAL A 89 9.33 6.63 -12.64
CA VAL A 89 9.44 7.81 -13.49
C VAL A 89 8.34 7.77 -14.54
N VAL A 90 7.52 8.81 -14.58
CA VAL A 90 6.44 9.00 -15.56
C VAL A 90 6.78 10.21 -16.42
N ASP A 91 6.95 10.00 -17.73
CA ASP A 91 7.31 11.06 -18.70
C ASP A 91 8.47 11.95 -18.23
N GLY A 92 9.50 11.34 -17.64
CA GLY A 92 10.69 12.04 -17.13
C GLY A 92 10.54 12.65 -15.73
N ARG A 93 9.36 12.57 -15.11
CA ARG A 93 9.12 13.05 -13.74
C ARG A 93 9.15 11.90 -12.75
N GLN A 94 10.01 12.00 -11.75
CA GLN A 94 10.07 11.03 -10.67
C GLN A 94 8.85 11.15 -9.75
N SER A 95 8.22 10.02 -9.44
CA SER A 95 7.13 9.95 -8.49
C SER A 95 7.63 10.19 -7.07
N VAL A 96 6.89 10.97 -6.29
CA VAL A 96 7.17 11.18 -4.87
C VAL A 96 6.49 10.08 -4.07
N GLY A 97 7.29 9.17 -3.51
CA GLY A 97 6.83 8.08 -2.64
C GLY A 97 6.74 6.71 -3.30
N GLN A 98 6.43 5.70 -2.48
CA GLN A 98 6.32 4.31 -2.91
C GLN A 98 5.07 4.08 -3.76
N PHE A 99 5.22 3.45 -4.92
CA PHE A 99 4.10 3.07 -5.76
C PHE A 99 3.88 1.55 -5.70
N ASN A 100 2.89 1.14 -4.91
CA ASN A 100 2.56 -0.27 -4.72
C ASN A 100 1.35 -0.68 -5.56
N VAL A 101 1.44 -1.82 -6.22
CA VAL A 101 0.31 -2.47 -6.92
C VAL A 101 -0.02 -3.76 -6.17
N TYR A 102 -1.19 -3.83 -5.57
CA TYR A 102 -1.62 -4.99 -4.76
C TYR A 102 -2.36 -6.02 -5.62
N PRO A 103 -2.27 -7.32 -5.29
CA PRO A 103 -3.06 -8.34 -5.96
C PRO A 103 -4.57 -8.02 -5.88
N GLY A 104 -5.28 -8.11 -7.01
CA GLY A 104 -6.71 -7.77 -7.08
C GLY A 104 -7.03 -6.27 -7.13
N HIS A 105 -6.03 -5.39 -7.01
CA HIS A 105 -6.21 -3.94 -7.02
C HIS A 105 -5.28 -3.29 -8.05
N SER A 106 -5.78 -3.12 -9.27
CA SER A 106 -5.06 -2.41 -10.33
C SER A 106 -4.89 -0.94 -9.98
N ARG A 107 -3.79 -0.35 -10.48
CA ARG A 107 -3.43 1.06 -10.29
C ARG A 107 -3.34 1.73 -11.63
N GLN A 108 -3.79 2.97 -11.71
CA GLN A 108 -3.77 3.75 -12.94
C GLN A 108 -2.78 4.91 -12.83
N LEU A 109 -2.16 5.22 -13.96
CA LEU A 109 -1.24 6.33 -14.16
C LEU A 109 -1.63 7.07 -15.44
N THR A 110 -1.47 8.39 -15.44
CA THR A 110 -1.54 9.18 -16.66
C THR A 110 -0.14 9.26 -17.25
N VAL A 111 0.07 8.61 -18.39
CA VAL A 111 1.36 8.50 -19.09
C VAL A 111 1.17 8.95 -20.54
N ASN A 112 2.00 9.88 -21.01
CA ASN A 112 1.96 10.37 -22.38
C ASN A 112 2.80 9.50 -23.31
N ARG A 113 4.02 9.16 -22.90
CA ARG A 113 4.97 8.44 -23.76
C ARG A 113 5.76 7.37 -23.02
N LYS A 114 6.33 7.68 -21.84
CA LYS A 114 7.35 6.83 -21.21
C LYS A 114 7.03 6.56 -19.74
N LEU A 115 7.17 5.31 -19.34
CA LEU A 115 7.09 4.85 -17.96
C LEU A 115 8.34 4.04 -17.66
N ALA A 116 9.03 4.34 -16.56
CA ALA A 116 10.14 3.53 -16.08
C ALA A 116 10.03 3.30 -14.58
N PHE A 117 10.44 2.13 -14.11
CA PHE A 117 10.49 1.79 -12.68
C PHE A 117 11.37 0.56 -12.48
N GLU A 118 11.83 0.37 -11.26
CA GLU A 118 12.51 -0.85 -10.83
C GLU A 118 11.51 -1.80 -10.17
N LEU A 119 11.58 -3.07 -10.54
CA LEU A 119 10.82 -4.14 -9.90
C LEU A 119 11.73 -5.36 -9.77
N ASN A 120 11.81 -5.95 -8.58
CA ASN A 120 12.73 -7.06 -8.27
C ASN A 120 14.18 -6.75 -8.71
N ASN A 121 14.66 -5.53 -8.42
CA ASN A 121 15.98 -5.02 -8.81
C ASN A 121 16.26 -5.01 -10.33
N LYS A 122 15.21 -5.09 -11.16
CA LYS A 122 15.33 -4.98 -12.62
C LYS A 122 14.59 -3.75 -13.11
N LEU A 123 15.31 -2.91 -13.86
CA LEU A 123 14.72 -1.77 -14.54
C LEU A 123 13.72 -2.25 -15.59
N GLN A 124 12.51 -1.69 -15.52
CA GLN A 124 11.45 -1.87 -16.50
C GLN A 124 11.26 -0.53 -17.21
N VAL A 125 11.32 -0.54 -18.53
CA VAL A 125 11.06 0.64 -19.36
C VAL A 125 9.96 0.31 -20.34
N TYR A 126 8.96 1.18 -20.39
CA TYR A 126 7.87 1.12 -21.34
C TYR A 126 7.83 2.43 -22.11
N GLU A 127 7.71 2.33 -23.43
CA GLU A 127 7.56 3.47 -24.32
C GLU A 127 6.41 3.17 -25.28
N GLN A 128 5.46 4.12 -25.40
CA GLN A 128 4.25 3.95 -26.21
C GLN A 128 3.52 2.63 -25.90
N CYS A 129 3.38 2.30 -24.62
CA CYS A 129 2.78 1.07 -24.09
C CYS A 129 3.51 -0.24 -24.43
N GLN A 130 4.70 -0.20 -25.04
CA GLN A 130 5.49 -1.39 -25.31
C GLN A 130 6.70 -1.47 -24.38
N ARG A 131 6.95 -2.65 -23.84
CA ARG A 131 8.15 -2.91 -23.04
C ARG A 131 9.37 -2.79 -23.96
N LYS A 132 10.31 -1.94 -23.59
CA LYS A 132 11.64 -1.91 -24.18
C LYS A 132 12.52 -2.80 -23.32
N GLU A 133 13.17 -3.78 -23.94
CA GLU A 133 14.27 -4.46 -23.26
C GLU A 133 15.36 -3.42 -22.98
N PRO A 134 15.91 -3.41 -21.74
CA PRO A 134 17.01 -2.53 -21.40
C PRO A 134 18.29 -2.88 -22.18
#